data_AF-A0A0F9EMM7-F1
#
_entry.id   AF-A0A0F9EMM7-F1
#
_cell.length_a   1.000
_cell.length_b   1.000
_cell.length_c   1.000
_cell.angle_alpha   90.00
_cell.angle_beta   90.00
_cell.angle_gamma   90.00
#
_symmetry.space_group_name_H-M   'P 1'
#
loop_
_entity.id
_entity.type
_entity.pdbx_description
1 polymer ?
#
loop_
_entity_poly.entity_id
_entity_poly.type
_entity_poly.pdbx_seq_one_letter_code
_entity_poly.pdbx_strand_id
1 'polypeptide(L)'
;MNFKELIRLLTQKGFRDIFSILSKQKDYQADKHIFYTKLNAFSYYNSFFRVKNELINKGLIEIIHNNNQLKSIKLTKKKYCI
;
A
#
# COMPACT_ATOMS: atom_id res chain seq x y z
N MET A 1 8.76 -0.59 -14.41
CA MET A 1 8.03 -1.77 -13.90
C MET A 1 7.17 -2.29 -15.02
N ASN A 2 7.31 -3.56 -15.37
CA ASN A 2 6.55 -4.16 -16.46
C ASN A 2 5.15 -4.58 -15.97
N PHE A 3 4.16 -4.63 -16.86
CA PHE A 3 2.78 -5.03 -16.56
C PHE A 3 2.70 -6.44 -15.93
N LYS A 4 3.54 -7.37 -16.38
CA LYS A 4 3.67 -8.72 -15.79
C LYS A 4 4.10 -8.69 -14.32
N GLU A 5 4.98 -7.76 -13.97
CA GLU A 5 5.48 -7.60 -12.60
C GLU A 5 4.39 -7.00 -11.70
N LEU A 6 3.61 -6.05 -12.22
CA LEU A 6 2.42 -5.51 -11.53
C LEU A 6 1.39 -6.60 -11.26
N ILE A 7 1.09 -7.44 -12.25
CA ILE A 7 0.16 -8.57 -12.09
C ILE A 7 0.68 -9.52 -11.00
N ARG A 8 1.97 -9.88 -11.04
CA ARG A 8 2.57 -10.74 -10.01
C ARG A 8 2.42 -10.14 -8.61
N LEU A 9 2.62 -8.83 -8.46
CA LEU A 9 2.41 -8.15 -7.19
C LEU A 9 0.93 -8.17 -6.78
N LEU A 10 -0.01 -7.93 -7.69
CA LEU A 10 -1.45 -8.02 -7.41
C LEU A 10 -1.90 -9.43 -7.00
N THR A 11 -1.18 -10.48 -7.41
CA THR A 11 -1.40 -11.84 -6.92
C THR A 11 -0.83 -12.10 -5.53
N GLN A 12 0.13 -11.28 -5.05
CA GLN A 12 0.60 -11.36 -3.68
C GLN A 12 -0.46 -10.80 -2.75
N LYS A 13 -0.95 -11.65 -1.85
CA LYS A 13 -1.99 -11.34 -0.87
C LYS A 13 -1.76 -10.01 -0.14
N GLY A 14 -0.53 -9.77 0.33
CA GLY A 14 -0.15 -8.54 1.01
C GLY A 14 -0.38 -7.28 0.16
N PHE A 15 0.01 -7.27 -1.11
CA PHE A 15 -0.21 -6.11 -1.97
C PHE A 15 -1.67 -5.96 -2.39
N ARG A 16 -2.37 -7.07 -2.67
CA ARG A 16 -3.80 -7.05 -3.00
C ARG A 16 -4.63 -6.37 -1.92
N ASP A 17 -4.35 -6.69 -0.66
CA ASP A 17 -5.10 -6.14 0.48
C ASP A 17 -4.80 -4.65 0.65
N ILE A 18 -3.53 -4.25 0.54
CA ILE A 18 -3.11 -2.84 0.58
C ILE A 18 -3.78 -2.06 -0.55
N PHE A 19 -3.75 -2.59 -1.77
CA PHE A 19 -4.39 -1.98 -2.92
C PHE A 19 -5.91 -1.86 -2.73
N SER A 20 -6.58 -2.91 -2.24
CA SER A 20 -8.01 -2.90 -1.94
C SER A 20 -8.38 -1.86 -0.87
N ILE A 21 -7.55 -1.71 0.17
CA ILE A 21 -7.77 -0.73 1.23
C ILE A 21 -7.59 0.68 0.70
N LEU A 22 -6.49 0.97 0.00
CA LEU A 22 -6.14 2.31 -0.46
C LEU A 22 -6.98 2.77 -1.65
N SER A 23 -7.33 1.87 -2.59
CA SER A 23 -8.19 2.18 -3.75
C SER A 23 -9.59 2.66 -3.39
N LYS A 24 -10.08 2.27 -2.20
CA LYS A 24 -11.39 2.68 -1.68
C LYS A 24 -11.36 3.99 -0.88
N GLN A 25 -10.19 4.61 -0.73
CA GLN A 25 -10.04 5.85 0.02
C GLN A 25 -9.94 7.04 -0.92
N LYS A 26 -10.34 8.20 -0.40
CA LYS A 26 -10.13 9.47 -1.09
C LYS A 26 -8.64 9.68 -1.34
N ASP A 27 -8.28 10.14 -2.53
CA ASP A 27 -6.90 10.41 -2.97
C ASP A 27 -5.94 9.20 -2.89
N TYR A 28 -6.50 7.98 -2.84
CA TYR A 28 -5.75 6.74 -2.68
C TYR A 28 -4.89 6.70 -1.40
N GLN A 29 -5.32 7.41 -0.36
CA GLN A 29 -4.58 7.63 0.87
C GLN A 29 -5.40 7.21 2.10
N ALA A 30 -4.79 6.48 3.02
CA ALA A 30 -5.37 6.14 4.31
C ALA A 30 -4.52 6.68 5.45
N ASP A 31 -5.16 7.29 6.45
CA ASP A 31 -4.53 7.54 7.75
C ASP A 31 -4.08 6.21 8.39
N LYS A 32 -3.02 6.26 9.18
CA LYS A 32 -2.45 5.12 9.91
C LYS A 32 -3.53 4.29 10.61
N HIS A 33 -4.40 4.93 11.38
CA HIS A 33 -5.39 4.23 12.19
C HIS A 33 -6.40 3.51 11.30
N ILE A 34 -6.94 4.21 10.30
CA ILE A 34 -7.89 3.63 9.34
C ILE A 34 -7.25 2.48 8.56
N PHE A 35 -5.99 2.66 8.14
CA PHE A 35 -5.25 1.65 7.40
C PHE A 35 -5.08 0.37 8.22
N TYR A 36 -4.53 0.48 9.44
CA TYR A 36 -4.29 -0.69 10.28
C TYR A 36 -5.60 -1.34 10.77
N THR A 37 -6.65 -0.57 11.05
CA THR A 37 -7.97 -1.12 11.39
C THR A 37 -8.54 -1.94 10.23
N LYS A 38 -8.52 -1.41 9.00
CA LYS A 38 -8.98 -2.16 7.82
C LYS A 38 -8.11 -3.37 7.52
N LEU A 39 -6.80 -3.25 7.69
CA LEU A 39 -5.86 -4.34 7.47
C LEU A 39 -6.04 -5.47 8.49
N ASN A 40 -6.36 -5.14 9.75
CA ASN A 40 -6.64 -6.11 10.81
C ASN A 40 -7.98 -6.83 10.60
N ALA A 41 -8.98 -6.18 10.00
CA ALA A 41 -10.25 -6.82 9.63
C ALA A 41 -10.07 -7.98 8.64
N PHE A 42 -8.96 -8.01 7.91
CA PHE A 42 -8.59 -9.13 7.05
C PHE A 42 -7.67 -10.16 7.76
N SER A 43 -7.33 -10.00 9.04
CA SER A 43 -6.37 -10.86 9.77
C SER A 43 -4.95 -10.90 9.16
N TYR A 44 -4.55 -9.86 8.42
CA TYR A 44 -3.32 -9.88 7.60
C TYR A 44 -2.26 -8.85 8.00
N TYR A 45 -2.21 -8.48 9.29
CA TYR A 45 -1.17 -7.59 9.82
C TYR A 45 0.24 -8.03 9.41
N ASN A 46 0.57 -9.30 9.65
CA ASN A 46 1.91 -9.84 9.34
C ASN A 46 2.23 -9.88 7.83
N SER A 47 1.22 -10.05 6.97
CA SER A 47 1.42 -10.06 5.52
C SER A 47 1.85 -8.69 5.00
N PHE A 48 1.30 -7.61 5.57
CA PHE A 48 1.70 -6.24 5.25
C PHE A 48 3.18 -6.00 5.57
N PHE A 49 3.64 -6.34 6.78
CA PHE A 49 5.03 -6.07 7.18
C PHE A 49 6.06 -6.77 6.29
N ARG A 50 5.72 -7.97 5.78
CA ARG A 50 6.60 -8.73 4.88
C ARG A 50 6.79 -8.04 3.52
N VAL A 51 5.74 -7.41 3.00
CA VAL A 51 5.77 -6.81 1.65
C VAL A 51 5.99 -5.30 1.66
N LYS A 52 5.76 -4.62 2.79
CA LYS A 52 5.79 -3.14 2.91
C LYS A 52 7.06 -2.55 2.31
N ASN A 53 8.23 -3.05 2.73
CA ASN A 53 9.51 -2.51 2.27
C ASN A 53 9.72 -2.74 0.77
N GLU A 54 9.30 -3.90 0.25
CA GLU A 54 9.35 -4.18 -1.19
C GLU A 54 8.47 -3.20 -1.98
N LEU A 55 7.26 -2.92 -1.49
CA LEU A 55 6.32 -2.00 -2.15
C LEU A 55 6.79 -0.55 -2.13
N ILE A 56 7.45 -0.12 -1.04
CA ILE A 56 8.10 1.20 -0.97
C ILE A 56 9.26 1.26 -1.97
N ASN A 57 10.15 0.25 -1.97
CA ASN A 57 11.30 0.20 -2.87
C ASN A 57 10.89 0.17 -4.35
N LYS A 58 9.76 -0.48 -4.68
CA LYS A 58 9.18 -0.50 -6.04
C LYS A 58 8.42 0.78 -6.40
N GLY A 59 8.31 1.72 -5.46
CA GLY A 59 7.59 2.98 -5.60
C GLY A 59 6.11 2.75 -5.90
N LEU A 60 5.47 1.82 -5.20
CA LEU A 60 4.03 1.50 -5.32
C LEU A 60 3.20 2.09 -4.19
N ILE A 61 3.80 2.20 -3.02
CA ILE A 61 3.22 2.90 -1.89
C ILE A 61 4.22 3.92 -1.36
N GLU A 62 3.69 4.98 -0.80
CA GLU A 62 4.42 6.01 -0.10
C GLU A 62 3.92 6.07 1.35
N ILE A 63 4.85 6.21 2.29
CA ILE A 63 4.54 6.40 3.70
C ILE A 63 4.83 7.86 4.04
N ILE A 64 3.80 8.58 4.44
CA ILE A 64 3.89 9.97 4.85
C ILE A 64 4.11 10.01 6.37
N HIS A 65 5.23 10.59 6.77
CA HIS A 65 5.60 10.79 8.17
C HIS A 65 5.31 12.23 8.62
N ASN A 66 4.97 12.40 9.89
CA ASN A 66 4.93 13.69 10.57
C ASN A 66 5.70 13.57 11.89
N ASN A 67 6.73 14.40 12.11
CA ASN A 67 7.60 14.33 13.29
C ASN A 67 8.06 12.88 13.62
N ASN A 68 8.61 12.18 12.63
CA ASN A 68 9.04 10.77 12.70
C ASN A 68 7.93 9.72 12.95
N GLN A 69 6.67 10.12 13.13
CA GLN A 69 5.55 9.20 13.28
C GLN A 69 4.87 8.95 11.93
N LEU A 70 4.53 7.68 11.66
CA LEU A 70 3.75 7.30 10.48
C LEU A 70 2.36 7.92 10.59
N LYS A 71 2.03 8.83 9.66
CA LYS A 71 0.75 9.53 9.62
C LYS A 71 -0.20 8.85 8.64
N SER A 72 0.25 8.58 7.42
CA SER A 72 -0.62 7.99 6.40
C SER A 72 0.17 7.18 5.37
N ILE A 73 -0.54 6.32 4.67
CA ILE A 73 -0.03 5.46 3.61
C ILE A 73 -0.84 5.76 2.36
N LYS A 74 -0.16 5.89 1.21
CA LYS A 74 -0.78 6.29 -0.05
C LYS A 74 -0.29 5.43 -1.20
N LEU A 75 -1.15 5.13 -2.18
CA LEU A 75 -0.69 4.58 -3.47
C LEU A 75 0.05 5.68 -4.23
N THR A 76 1.27 5.38 -4.66
CA THR A 76 1.97 6.31 -5.53
C THR A 76 1.19 6.46 -6.83
N LYS A 77 0.92 7.70 -7.22
CA LYS A 77 0.66 7.99 -8.63
C LYS A 77 1.98 7.74 -9.35
N LYS A 78 2.23 6.50 -9.77
CA LYS A 78 3.20 6.33 -10.84
C LYS A 78 2.68 7.16 -12.00
N LYS A 79 3.40 8.22 -12.34
CA LYS A 79 3.32 8.89 -13.63
C LYS A 79 3.71 7.85 -14.68
N TYR A 80 2.81 6.92 -14.98
CA TYR A 80 2.85 6.28 -16.27
C TYR A 80 2.35 7.37 -17.21
N CYS A 81 3.29 8.04 -17.88
CA CYS A 81 3.00 8.62 -19.18
C CYS A 81 2.42 7.47 -20.00
N ILE A 82 1.10 7.46 -20.10
CA ILE A 82 0.36 6.78 -21.17
C ILE A 82 0.22 7.84 -22.25
#